data_AF-A0A2N2D4U0-F1
#
_entry.id   AF-A0A2N2D4U0-F1
#
_cell.length_a   1.000
_cell.length_b   1.000
_cell.length_c   1.000
_cell.angle_alpha   90.00
_cell.angle_beta   90.00
_cell.angle_gamma   90.00
#
_symmetry.space_group_name_H-M   'P 1'
#
loop_
_entity.id
_entity.type
_entity.pdbx_description
1 polymer ?
#
loop_
_entity_poly.entity_id
_entity_poly.type
_entity_poly.pdbx_seq_one_letter_code
_entity_poly.pdbx_strand_id
1 'polypeptide(L)'
;MLGYLGRALLLKEQMEVLSIIQSPISRSDKNRMRKNLEEILVQQKELEKRIANFQKEEKVEDYRVFWQELKGQYNQNTQTVSNYMVRKCNR
;
A
#
# COMPACT_ATOMS: atom_id res chain seq x y z
N MET A 1 -23.43 -37.36 9.10
CA MET A 1 -23.72 -36.10 9.83
C MET A 1 -22.47 -35.26 10.16
N LEU A 2 -21.36 -35.33 9.40
CA LEU A 2 -20.12 -34.58 9.70
C LEU A 2 -19.90 -33.32 8.83
N GLY A 3 -20.67 -33.12 7.76
CA GLY A 3 -20.48 -31.99 6.82
C GLY A 3 -20.90 -30.62 7.36
N TYR A 4 -21.83 -30.57 8.33
CA TYR A 4 -22.37 -29.31 8.86
C TYR A 4 -21.41 -28.62 9.85
N LEU A 5 -20.66 -29.41 10.63
CA LEU A 5 -19.69 -28.88 11.60
C LEU A 5 -18.48 -28.23 10.91
N GLY A 6 -17.96 -28.85 9.84
CA GLY A 6 -16.87 -28.26 9.05
C GLY A 6 -17.27 -26.97 8.35
N ARG A 7 -18.51 -26.88 7.85
CA ARG A 7 -19.04 -25.67 7.21
C ARG A 7 -19.28 -24.53 8.19
N ALA A 8 -19.70 -24.85 9.42
CA ALA A 8 -19.87 -23.86 10.49
C ALA A 8 -18.53 -23.31 11.00
N LEU A 9 -17.46 -24.14 11.03
CA LEU A 9 -16.12 -23.71 11.42
C LEU A 9 -15.52 -22.73 10.38
N LEU A 10 -15.62 -23.08 9.09
CA LEU A 10 -15.21 -22.21 7.98
C LEU A 10 -15.96 -20.88 7.96
N LEU A 11 -17.26 -20.89 8.26
CA LEU A 11 -18.07 -19.66 8.34
C LEU A 11 -17.68 -18.80 9.55
N LYS A 12 -17.35 -19.40 10.70
CA LYS A 12 -16.85 -18.67 11.87
C LYS A 12 -15.51 -17.99 11.60
N GLU A 13 -14.55 -18.71 11.01
CA GLU A 13 -13.25 -18.14 10.64
C GLU A 13 -13.42 -16.99 9.63
N GLN A 14 -14.28 -17.15 8.62
CA GLN A 14 -14.57 -16.07 7.66
C GLN A 14 -15.25 -14.87 8.33
N MET A 15 -16.17 -15.08 9.26
CA MET A 15 -16.81 -13.99 10.01
C MET A 15 -15.83 -13.27 10.94
N GLU A 16 -14.87 -13.98 11.52
CA GLU A 16 -13.83 -13.40 12.39
C GLU A 16 -12.84 -12.55 11.58
N VAL A 17 -12.45 -13.02 10.39
CA VAL A 17 -11.65 -12.21 9.45
C VAL A 17 -12.42 -10.96 8.99
N LEU A 18 -13.73 -11.10 8.71
CA LEU A 18 -14.57 -9.97 8.32
C LEU A 18 -14.81 -8.97 9.47
N SER A 19 -14.85 -9.42 10.72
CA SER A 19 -15.08 -8.55 11.89
C SER A 19 -13.86 -7.67 12.20
N ILE A 20 -12.64 -8.18 11.98
CA ILE A 20 -11.39 -7.41 12.12
C ILE A 20 -11.36 -6.24 11.12
N ILE A 21 -11.93 -6.40 9.93
CA ILE A 21 -11.97 -5.38 8.87
C ILE A 21 -12.95 -4.23 9.21
N GLN A 22 -13.92 -4.48 10.09
CA GLN A 22 -15.01 -3.54 10.41
C GLN A 22 -14.88 -2.86 11.77
N SER A 23 -13.88 -3.19 12.58
CA SER A 23 -13.69 -2.53 13.87
C SER A 23 -13.41 -1.02 13.67
N PRO A 24 -14.10 -0.12 14.41
CA PRO A 24 -13.85 1.31 14.35
C PRO A 24 -12.40 1.62 14.74
N ILE A 25 -11.64 2.24 13.84
CA ILE A 25 -10.27 2.67 14.12
C ILE A 25 -10.31 3.98 14.93
N SER A 26 -9.60 4.02 16.05
CA SER A 26 -9.51 5.21 16.89
C SER A 26 -8.88 6.40 16.13
N ARG A 27 -9.25 7.64 16.52
CA ARG A 27 -8.68 8.84 15.90
C ARG A 27 -7.16 8.94 16.10
N SER A 28 -6.64 8.53 17.25
CA SER A 28 -5.21 8.52 17.54
C SER A 28 -4.47 7.55 16.63
N ASP A 29 -5.01 6.35 16.40
CA ASP A 29 -4.42 5.36 15.49
C ASP A 29 -4.45 5.84 14.03
N LYS A 30 -5.56 6.45 13.59
CA LYS A 30 -5.65 7.07 12.25
C LYS A 30 -4.60 8.16 12.07
N ASN A 31 -4.40 9.01 13.07
CA ASN A 31 -3.41 10.08 13.02
C ASN A 31 -1.98 9.54 12.99
N ARG A 32 -1.67 8.51 13.80
CA ARG A 32 -0.35 7.86 13.78
C ARG A 32 -0.08 7.23 12.42
N MET A 33 -1.04 6.47 11.89
CA MET A 33 -0.92 5.87 10.55
C MET A 33 -0.74 6.93 9.47
N ARG A 34 -1.48 8.04 9.53
CA ARG A 34 -1.34 9.14 8.58
C ARG A 34 0.08 9.68 8.55
N LYS A 35 0.67 9.99 9.71
CA LYS A 35 2.05 10.48 9.82
C LYS A 35 3.06 9.50 9.21
N ASN A 36 2.95 8.22 9.55
CA ASN A 36 3.83 7.19 9.00
C ASN A 36 3.73 7.13 7.46
N LEU A 37 2.52 7.23 6.91
CA LEU A 37 2.31 7.21 5.45
C LEU A 37 2.79 8.50 4.77
N GLU A 38 2.66 9.65 5.43
CA GLU A 38 3.25 10.93 4.95
C GLU A 38 4.77 10.83 4.85
N GLU A 39 5.44 10.22 5.84
CA GLU A 39 6.89 9.98 5.79
C GLU A 39 7.29 9.09 4.60
N ILE A 40 6.52 8.02 4.34
CA ILE A 40 6.74 7.15 3.18
C ILE A 40 6.57 7.92 1.87
N LEU A 41 5.54 8.76 1.74
CA LEU A 41 5.32 9.58 0.53
C LEU A 41 6.46 10.57 0.29
N VAL A 42 7.02 11.15 1.34
CA VAL A 42 8.19 12.03 1.23
C VAL A 42 9.40 11.26 0.68
N GLN A 43 9.67 10.06 1.20
CA GLN A 43 10.76 9.22 0.72
C GLN A 43 10.55 8.76 -0.73
N GLN A 44 9.32 8.37 -1.08
CA GLN A 44 8.97 7.97 -2.46
C GLN A 44 9.20 9.12 -3.45
N LYS A 45 8.80 10.35 -3.10
CA LYS A 45 9.03 11.53 -3.94
C LYS A 45 10.52 11.82 -4.16
N GLU A 46 11.34 11.67 -3.13
CA GLU A 46 12.79 11.84 -3.24
C GLU A 46 13.42 10.75 -4.11
N LEU A 47 12.98 9.49 -3.97
CA LEU A 47 13.42 8.38 -4.82
C LEU A 47 13.00 8.56 -6.28
N GLU A 48 11.76 8.98 -6.54
CA GLU A 48 11.29 9.30 -7.90
C GLU A 48 12.16 10.36 -8.57
N LYS A 49 12.55 11.40 -7.83
CA LYS A 49 13.46 12.46 -8.32
C LYS A 49 14.83 11.90 -8.67
N ARG A 50 15.40 11.04 -7.80
CA ARG A 50 16.71 10.40 -8.04
C ARG A 50 16.68 9.47 -9.24
N ILE A 51 15.67 8.60 -9.32
CA ILE A 51 15.45 7.69 -10.46
C ILE A 51 15.36 8.48 -11.77
N ALA A 52 14.59 9.57 -11.77
CA ALA A 52 14.46 10.42 -12.96
C ALA A 52 15.78 11.07 -13.38
N ASN A 53 16.67 11.41 -12.43
CA ASN A 53 17.99 11.94 -12.73
C ASN A 53 18.91 10.85 -13.28
N PHE A 54 18.97 9.67 -12.63
CA PHE A 54 19.78 8.54 -13.11
C PHE A 54 19.35 8.07 -14.50
N GLN A 55 18.03 8.01 -14.76
CA GLN A 55 17.50 7.67 -16.08
C GLN A 55 17.97 8.64 -17.18
N LYS A 56 18.11 9.94 -16.87
CA LYS A 56 18.58 10.96 -17.81
C LYS A 56 20.07 10.83 -18.12
N GLU A 57 20.86 10.43 -17.12
CA GLU A 57 22.31 10.25 -17.24
C GLU A 57 22.69 8.92 -17.90
N GLU A 58 21.79 7.94 -17.87
CA GLU A 58 21.99 6.61 -18.42
C GLU A 58 22.12 6.62 -19.96
N LYS A 59 23.17 5.95 -20.42
CA LYS A 59 23.54 5.84 -21.84
C LYS A 59 23.18 4.48 -22.42
N VAL A 60 23.10 3.44 -21.59
CA VAL A 60 22.74 2.09 -22.00
C VAL A 60 21.22 1.97 -22.00
N GLU A 61 20.64 1.68 -23.17
CA GLU A 61 19.19 1.66 -23.34
C GLU A 61 18.52 0.57 -22.48
N ASP A 62 19.14 -0.59 -22.33
CA ASP A 62 18.64 -1.68 -21.47
C ASP A 62 18.45 -1.21 -20.01
N TYR A 63 19.41 -0.45 -19.49
CA TYR A 63 19.31 0.12 -18.14
C TYR A 63 18.29 1.26 -18.06
N ARG A 64 18.08 2.01 -19.15
CA ARG A 64 17.02 3.03 -19.23
C ARG A 64 15.63 2.41 -19.15
N VAL A 65 15.42 1.25 -19.77
CA VAL A 65 14.18 0.47 -19.67
C VAL A 65 13.95 0.06 -18.21
N PHE A 66 14.98 -0.48 -17.54
CA PHE A 66 14.90 -0.79 -16.12
C PHE A 66 14.48 0.42 -15.26
N TRP A 67 15.09 1.60 -15.48
CA TRP A 67 14.72 2.81 -14.75
C TRP A 67 13.27 3.24 -15.01
N GLN A 68 12.76 3.05 -16.24
CA GLN A 68 11.37 3.33 -16.59
C GLN A 68 10.40 2.39 -15.86
N GLU A 69 10.70 1.10 -15.82
CA GLU A 69 9.91 0.10 -15.09
C GLU A 69 9.90 0.39 -13.59
N LEU A 70 11.07 0.67 -13.02
CA LEU A 70 11.21 1.01 -11.60
C LEU A 70 10.38 2.24 -11.25
N LYS A 71 10.46 3.31 -12.05
CA LYS A 71 9.64 4.51 -11.88
C LYS A 71 8.14 4.19 -11.95
N GLY A 72 7.73 3.32 -12.88
CA GLY A 72 6.34 2.87 -13.00
C GLY A 72 5.83 2.19 -11.73
N GLN A 73 6.61 1.28 -11.15
CA GLN A 73 6.28 0.60 -9.89
C GLN A 73 6.18 1.59 -8.72
N TYR A 74 7.10 2.55 -8.62
CA TYR A 74 7.05 3.58 -7.58
C TYR A 74 5.78 4.43 -7.67
N ASN A 75 5.39 4.86 -8.87
CA ASN A 75 4.14 5.61 -9.05
C ASN A 75 2.91 4.81 -8.59
N GLN A 76 2.86 3.50 -8.86
CA GLN A 76 1.78 2.62 -8.39
C GLN A 76 1.75 2.50 -6.86
N ASN A 77 2.92 2.42 -6.22
CA ASN A 77 3.05 2.40 -4.77
C ASN A 77 2.59 3.73 -4.15
N THR A 78 3.00 4.87 -4.71
CA THR A 78 2.56 6.22 -4.30
C THR A 78 1.03 6.33 -4.37
N GLN A 79 0.41 5.84 -5.44
CA GLN A 79 -1.04 5.83 -5.61
C GLN A 79 -1.74 4.92 -4.58
N THR A 80 -1.17 3.75 -4.31
CA THR A 80 -1.69 2.78 -3.33
C THR A 80 -1.71 3.39 -1.92
N VAL A 81 -0.61 4.02 -1.51
CA VAL A 81 -0.50 4.70 -0.22
C VAL A 81 -1.52 5.84 -0.12
N SER A 82 -1.58 6.70 -1.14
CA SER A 82 -2.51 7.84 -1.18
C SER A 82 -3.97 7.40 -1.08
N ASN A 83 -4.36 6.36 -1.82
CA ASN A 83 -5.71 5.80 -1.79
C ASN A 83 -6.07 5.26 -0.40
N TYR A 84 -5.14 4.57 0.26
CA TYR A 84 -5.35 4.05 1.60
C TYR A 84 -5.54 5.17 2.63
N MET A 85 -4.70 6.22 2.57
CA MET A 85 -4.83 7.39 3.44
C MET A 85 -6.22 8.03 3.33
N VAL A 86 -6.70 8.28 2.11
CA VAL A 86 -8.03 8.85 1.87
C VAL A 86 -9.12 7.95 2.43
N ARG A 87 -9.04 6.64 2.20
CA ARG A 87 -10.10 5.69 2.58
C ARG A 87 -10.16 5.40 4.08
N LYS A 88 -9.02 5.35 4.76
CA LYS A 88 -8.91 4.78 6.13
C LYS A 88 -8.34 5.74 7.16
N CYS A 89 -7.60 6.76 6.75
CA CYS A 89 -6.97 7.71 7.68
C CYS A 89 -7.67 9.07 7.70
N ASN A 90 -8.18 9.56 6.57
CA ASN A 90 -8.74 10.92 6.44
C ASN A 90 -10.27 11.00 6.57
N ARG A 91 -10.96 9.87 6.43
CA ARG A 91 -12.40 9.73 6.68
C ARG A 91 -12.67 9.35 8.13
#